data_AF-A0A8H5G8M6-F1
#
_entry.id   AF-A0A8H5G8M6-F1
#
_cell.length_a   1.000
_cell.length_b   1.000
_cell.length_c   1.000
_cell.angle_alpha   90.00
_cell.angle_beta   90.00
_cell.angle_gamma   90.00
#
_symmetry.space_group_name_H-M   'P 1'
#
loop_
_entity.id
_entity.type
_entity.pdbx_description
1 polymer ?
#
loop_
_entity_poly.entity_id
_entity_poly.type
_entity_poly.pdbx_seq_one_letter_code
_entity_poly.pdbx_strand_id
1 'polypeptide(L)'
;MFSCPILAHHYTVMSMPDLCLPANPDTSGIGDGKVTPLELEALKTQSTTVLITAFAILLSVIMQALQHGLTNYHAAIILNLSWMNNTNLFIYFVLYTYHTFELRDEEMKQGRDRWALQVFCGSWMKKAMKNPVLIIGSAHLSLMSAVGIWLWAKPIAFGNSPPCSLSALLFVVGQRASIGSQGLHEWSLLIYSLLLIPGLNLIVPIGFFAAPIWVYHHFFPFSLKRESALSFARAGLAMLAIINIVLLADTEVAISENQGLTVKGDGDWTFRQMLALLLLLILMHDIGEALLEGHAERVGKKLKDAAKKGNMDMVHDTIKSGAPSSAVGKYSTTY
;
A
#
# COMPACT_ATOMS: atom_id res chain seq x y z
N MET A 1 21.92 2.37 35.33
CA MET A 1 20.83 3.00 34.57
C MET A 1 21.11 4.49 34.52
N PHE A 2 21.54 5.01 33.38
CA PHE A 2 21.74 6.45 33.20
C PHE A 2 20.40 7.05 32.77
N SER A 3 19.76 7.80 33.66
CA SER A 3 18.55 8.54 33.33
C SER A 3 18.91 9.67 32.38
N CYS A 4 18.45 9.61 31.13
CA CYS A 4 18.62 10.70 30.17
C CYS A 4 17.73 11.88 30.63
N PRO A 5 18.28 13.07 30.91
CA PRO A 5 17.47 14.22 31.23
C PRO A 5 16.81 14.70 29.93
N ILE A 6 15.52 14.42 29.78
CA ILE A 6 14.72 14.84 28.62
C ILE A 6 13.83 16.01 29.06
N LEU A 7 13.93 17.12 28.34
CA LEU A 7 13.08 18.30 28.54
C LEU A 7 11.63 17.93 28.18
N ALA A 8 10.74 17.92 29.17
CA ALA A 8 9.32 17.73 28.94
C ALA A 8 8.74 19.04 28.37
N HIS A 9 8.48 19.07 27.06
CA HIS A 9 7.72 20.16 26.45
C HIS A 9 6.24 19.78 26.38
N HIS A 10 5.38 20.63 26.93
CA HIS A 10 3.93 20.51 26.77
C HIS A 10 3.56 20.86 25.32
N TYR A 11 3.08 19.88 24.56
CA TYR A 11 2.55 20.08 23.22
C TYR A 11 1.04 20.32 23.27
N THR A 12 0.57 21.42 22.68
CA THR A 12 -0.86 21.67 22.49
C THR A 12 -1.36 20.86 21.30
N VAL A 13 -2.20 19.88 21.58
CA VAL A 13 -2.80 19.00 20.57
C VAL A 13 -3.87 19.77 19.79
N MET A 14 -3.64 19.96 18.48
CA MET A 14 -4.68 20.43 17.55
C MET A 14 -5.71 19.31 17.38
N SER A 15 -6.94 19.50 17.88
CA SER A 15 -8.06 18.60 17.63
C SER A 15 -8.50 18.74 16.17
N MET A 16 -8.60 17.61 15.45
CA MET A 16 -9.26 17.59 14.14
C MET A 16 -10.76 17.37 14.38
N PRO A 17 -11.64 18.34 14.08
CA PRO A 17 -13.07 18.11 14.11
C PRO A 17 -13.50 17.31 12.86
N ASP A 18 -14.30 16.27 13.08
CA ASP A 18 -15.22 15.62 12.15
C ASP A 18 -14.73 15.44 10.70
N LEU A 19 -13.84 14.47 10.50
CA LEU A 19 -13.54 13.94 9.17
C LEU A 19 -14.72 13.06 8.72
N CYS A 20 -15.71 13.66 8.05
CA CYS A 20 -16.78 12.94 7.39
C CYS A 20 -16.20 12.05 6.28
N LEU A 21 -15.92 10.79 6.59
CA LEU A 21 -15.56 9.79 5.60
C LEU A 21 -16.78 9.58 4.68
N PRO A 22 -16.66 9.76 3.36
CA PRO A 22 -17.74 9.42 2.44
C PRO A 22 -18.08 7.94 2.63
N ALA A 23 -19.38 7.62 2.64
CA ALA A 23 -19.87 6.25 2.70
C ALA A 23 -19.15 5.40 1.66
N ASN A 24 -18.65 4.26 2.12
CA ASN A 24 -17.77 3.39 1.36
C ASN A 24 -18.42 3.00 0.01
N PRO A 25 -17.83 3.35 -1.13
CA PRO A 25 -18.29 2.81 -2.40
C PRO A 25 -18.19 1.29 -2.33
N ASP A 26 -19.26 0.60 -2.72
CA ASP A 26 -19.38 -0.86 -2.70
C ASP A 26 -18.22 -1.50 -3.47
N THR A 27 -17.17 -1.93 -2.76
CA THR A 27 -15.93 -2.50 -3.34
C THR A 27 -16.06 -4.00 -3.62
N SER A 28 -17.20 -4.61 -3.24
CA SER A 28 -17.59 -6.00 -3.55
C SER A 28 -17.42 -6.37 -5.03
N GLY A 29 -17.50 -5.37 -5.92
CA GLY A 29 -17.30 -5.51 -7.36
C GLY A 29 -15.95 -6.10 -7.77
N ILE A 30 -14.85 -5.88 -7.03
CA ILE A 30 -13.51 -6.41 -7.41
C ILE A 30 -13.49 -7.95 -7.45
N GLY A 31 -14.42 -8.59 -6.74
CA GLY A 31 -14.56 -10.04 -6.72
C GLY A 31 -14.94 -10.65 -8.08
N ASP A 32 -15.68 -9.92 -8.91
CA ASP A 32 -16.25 -10.40 -10.18
C ASP A 32 -15.20 -10.53 -11.31
N GLY A 33 -13.98 -10.03 -11.08
CA GLY A 33 -12.88 -10.06 -12.05
C GLY A 33 -12.95 -8.98 -13.14
N LYS A 34 -13.81 -7.98 -12.96
CA LYS A 34 -13.84 -6.71 -13.68
C LYS A 34 -13.47 -5.61 -12.69
N VAL A 35 -12.80 -4.59 -13.20
CA VAL A 35 -12.62 -3.34 -12.45
C VAL A 35 -13.49 -2.33 -13.13
N THR A 36 -14.57 -1.91 -12.48
CA THR A 36 -15.46 -0.93 -13.09
C THR A 36 -14.84 0.48 -13.03
N PRO A 37 -15.18 1.38 -13.96
CA PRO A 37 -14.72 2.77 -13.90
C PRO A 37 -15.11 3.48 -12.59
N LEU A 38 -16.24 3.07 -11.99
CA LEU A 38 -16.73 3.60 -10.72
C LEU A 38 -15.84 3.18 -9.55
N GLU A 39 -15.48 1.89 -9.45
CA GLU A 39 -14.52 1.38 -8.45
C GLU A 39 -13.17 2.08 -8.58
N LEU A 40 -12.69 2.28 -9.80
CA LEU A 40 -11.42 2.93 -10.05
C LEU A 40 -11.43 4.41 -9.63
N GLU A 41 -12.53 5.14 -9.88
CA GLU A 41 -12.69 6.54 -9.44
C GLU A 41 -12.87 6.66 -7.92
N ALA A 42 -13.54 5.69 -7.30
CA ALA A 42 -13.63 5.56 -5.84
C ALA A 42 -12.24 5.39 -5.20
N LEU A 43 -11.47 4.41 -5.67
CA LEU A 43 -10.10 4.16 -5.19
C LEU A 43 -9.17 5.34 -5.42
N LYS A 44 -9.33 6.03 -6.56
CA LYS A 44 -8.60 7.26 -6.88
C LYS A 44 -8.90 8.36 -5.85
N THR A 45 -10.17 8.59 -5.54
CA THR A 45 -10.61 9.60 -4.56
C THR A 45 -10.06 9.27 -3.18
N GLN A 46 -10.21 8.02 -2.74
CA GLN A 46 -9.71 7.55 -1.46
C GLN A 46 -8.17 7.69 -1.35
N SER A 47 -7.44 7.22 -2.36
CA SER A 47 -5.98 7.33 -2.41
C SER A 47 -5.51 8.79 -2.38
N THR A 48 -6.24 9.68 -3.06
CA THR A 48 -5.95 11.12 -3.05
C THR A 48 -6.10 11.71 -1.66
N THR A 49 -7.19 11.41 -0.96
CA THR A 49 -7.42 11.88 0.42
C THR A 49 -6.32 11.40 1.36
N VAL A 50 -5.97 10.11 1.31
CA VAL A 50 -4.90 9.52 2.12
C VAL A 50 -3.55 10.21 1.84
N LEU A 51 -3.22 10.44 0.57
CA LEU A 51 -1.98 11.11 0.18
C LEU A 51 -1.92 12.57 0.63
N ILE A 52 -3.02 13.31 0.52
CA ILE A 52 -3.09 14.71 1.00
C ILE A 52 -2.86 14.76 2.51
N THR A 53 -3.50 13.87 3.26
CA THR A 53 -3.30 13.77 4.71
C THR A 53 -1.86 13.39 5.04
N ALA A 54 -1.28 12.43 4.32
CA ALA A 54 0.12 12.02 4.50
C ALA A 54 1.10 13.17 4.23
N PHE A 55 0.81 13.98 3.20
CA PHE A 55 1.59 15.17 2.86
C PHE A 55 1.56 16.21 3.99
N ALA A 56 0.36 16.47 4.55
CA ALA A 56 0.20 17.39 5.67
C ALA A 56 0.96 16.92 6.93
N ILE A 57 0.97 15.60 7.19
CA ILE A 57 1.74 15.01 8.30
C ILE A 57 3.24 15.22 8.10
N LEU A 58 3.78 14.97 6.89
CA LEU A 58 5.21 15.19 6.60
C LEU A 58 5.60 16.67 6.72
N LEU A 59 4.77 17.60 6.23
CA LEU A 59 5.03 19.03 6.40
C LEU A 59 5.03 19.41 7.89
N SER A 60 4.12 18.83 8.67
CA SER A 60 4.07 19.05 10.12
C SER A 60 5.33 18.53 10.81
N VAL A 61 5.85 17.37 10.39
CA VAL A 61 7.14 16.83 10.86
C VAL A 61 8.29 17.78 10.60
N ILE A 62 8.37 18.33 9.38
CA ILE A 62 9.43 19.27 9.01
C ILE A 62 9.36 20.50 9.92
N MET A 63 8.17 21.09 10.06
CA MET A 63 7.97 22.27 10.91
C MET A 63 8.29 21.99 12.38
N GLN A 64 7.84 20.85 12.91
CA GLN A 64 8.10 20.46 14.29
C GLN A 64 9.58 20.20 14.55
N ALA A 65 10.27 19.49 13.64
CA ALA A 65 11.70 19.23 13.73
C ALA A 65 12.52 20.53 13.71
N LEU A 66 12.10 21.53 12.92
CA LEU A 66 12.78 22.82 12.84
C LEU A 66 12.55 23.71 14.07
N GLN A 67 11.34 23.69 14.66
CA GLN A 67 10.96 24.64 15.71
C GLN A 67 11.10 24.09 17.13
N HIS A 68 10.60 22.88 17.37
CA HIS A 68 10.45 22.31 18.72
C HIS A 68 11.37 21.12 18.97
N GLY A 69 12.09 20.70 17.94
CA GLY A 69 12.79 19.43 17.91
C GLY A 69 11.83 18.25 17.73
N LEU A 70 12.35 17.19 17.12
CA LEU A 70 11.63 15.95 16.89
C LEU A 70 12.63 14.81 17.00
N THR A 71 12.33 13.83 17.86
CA THR A 71 13.24 12.70 18.03
C THR A 71 13.31 11.85 16.76
N ASN A 72 14.48 11.26 16.52
CA ASN A 72 14.70 10.34 15.40
C ASN A 72 13.69 9.19 15.34
N TYR A 73 13.30 8.67 16.49
CA TYR A 73 12.32 7.61 16.62
C TYR A 73 10.94 8.03 16.12
N HIS A 74 10.46 9.22 16.51
CA HIS A 74 9.17 9.75 16.07
C HIS A 74 9.17 10.01 14.55
N ALA A 75 10.27 10.55 14.02
CA ALA A 75 10.44 10.74 12.57
C ALA A 75 10.44 9.42 11.80
N ALA A 76 11.11 8.38 12.33
CA ALA A 76 11.17 7.07 11.70
C ALA A 76 9.79 6.39 11.64
N ILE A 77 8.98 6.50 12.70
CA ILE A 77 7.58 6.01 12.69
C ILE A 77 6.78 6.72 11.60
N ILE A 78 6.91 8.05 11.49
CA ILE A 78 6.17 8.79 10.48
C ILE A 78 6.63 8.41 9.06
N LEU A 79 7.93 8.15 8.86
CA LEU A 79 8.42 7.63 7.59
C LEU A 79 7.84 6.24 7.27
N ASN A 80 7.71 5.34 8.26
CA ASN A 80 7.04 4.04 8.07
C ASN A 80 5.55 4.22 7.72
N LEU A 81 4.86 5.16 8.38
CA LEU A 81 3.48 5.49 8.05
C LEU A 81 3.34 6.08 6.64
N SER A 82 4.29 6.93 6.22
CA SER A 82 4.36 7.44 4.85
C SER A 82 4.60 6.33 3.83
N TRP A 83 5.37 5.29 4.17
CA TRP A 83 5.51 4.10 3.31
C TRP A 83 4.17 3.39 3.13
N MET A 84 3.42 3.17 4.22
CA MET A 84 2.07 2.56 4.16
C MET A 84 1.07 3.40 3.37
N ASN A 85 1.18 4.73 3.43
CA ASN A 85 0.34 5.61 2.60
C ASN A 85 0.70 5.50 1.10
N ASN A 86 1.97 5.26 0.76
CA ASN A 86 2.41 5.08 -0.62
C ASN A 86 2.07 3.68 -1.18
N THR A 87 2.08 2.63 -0.36
CA THR A 87 1.62 1.30 -0.79
C THR A 87 0.12 1.30 -1.13
N ASN A 88 -0.69 2.12 -0.44
CA ASN A 88 -2.10 2.34 -0.81
C ASN A 88 -2.25 2.96 -2.20
N LEU A 89 -1.40 3.92 -2.55
CA LEU A 89 -1.34 4.44 -3.92
C LEU A 89 -0.99 3.32 -4.92
N PHE A 90 -0.13 2.38 -4.56
CA PHE A 90 0.23 1.27 -5.44
C PHE A 90 -0.93 0.31 -5.68
N ILE A 91 -1.90 0.20 -4.77
CA ILE A 91 -3.15 -0.56 -4.98
C ILE A 91 -3.94 0.07 -6.14
N TYR A 92 -4.18 1.39 -6.08
CA TYR A 92 -4.79 2.13 -7.18
C TYR A 92 -4.02 1.94 -8.48
N PHE A 93 -2.70 2.00 -8.42
CA PHE A 93 -1.83 1.83 -9.58
C PHE A 93 -1.99 0.44 -10.22
N VAL A 94 -1.94 -0.64 -9.43
CA VAL A 94 -2.10 -2.02 -9.93
C VAL A 94 -3.45 -2.18 -10.62
N LEU A 95 -4.54 -1.70 -10.01
CA LEU A 95 -5.88 -1.78 -10.59
C LEU A 95 -6.04 -0.89 -11.83
N TYR A 96 -5.45 0.31 -11.82
CA TYR A 96 -5.40 1.19 -12.99
C TYR A 96 -4.67 0.53 -14.17
N THR A 97 -3.55 -0.15 -13.90
CA THR A 97 -2.81 -0.88 -14.94
C THR A 97 -3.66 -2.01 -15.49
N TYR A 98 -4.27 -2.83 -14.63
CA TYR A 98 -5.15 -3.92 -15.03
C TYR A 98 -6.32 -3.44 -15.89
N HIS A 99 -7.05 -2.41 -15.45
CA HIS A 99 -8.16 -1.83 -16.21
C HIS A 99 -7.70 -1.29 -17.58
N THR A 100 -6.53 -0.66 -17.63
CA THR A 100 -5.96 -0.18 -18.90
C THR A 100 -5.56 -1.32 -19.83
N PHE A 101 -5.07 -2.45 -19.29
CA PHE A 101 -4.83 -3.66 -20.05
C PHE A 101 -6.12 -4.29 -20.57
N GLU A 102 -7.17 -4.36 -19.74
CA GLU A 102 -8.48 -4.94 -20.11
C GLU A 102 -9.12 -4.18 -21.28
N LEU A 103 -9.19 -2.85 -21.20
CA LEU A 103 -9.72 -2.02 -22.30
C LEU A 103 -8.98 -2.28 -23.62
N ARG A 104 -7.68 -2.56 -23.54
CA ARG A 104 -6.84 -2.75 -24.72
C ARG A 104 -6.97 -4.15 -25.31
N ASP A 105 -7.20 -5.18 -24.50
CA ASP A 105 -7.51 -6.54 -24.99
C ASP A 105 -8.76 -6.51 -25.88
N GLU A 106 -9.78 -5.74 -25.48
CA GLU A 106 -11.00 -5.55 -26.27
C GLU A 106 -10.75 -4.76 -27.57
N GLU A 107 -9.89 -3.74 -27.55
CA GLU A 107 -9.47 -3.03 -28.77
C GLU A 107 -8.68 -3.92 -29.75
N MET A 108 -7.83 -4.81 -29.23
CA MET A 108 -7.02 -5.74 -30.04
C MET A 108 -7.91 -6.79 -30.72
N LYS A 109 -8.95 -7.30 -30.04
CA LYS A 109 -9.95 -8.20 -30.64
C LYS A 109 -10.69 -7.54 -31.81
N GLN A 110 -10.80 -6.22 -31.84
CA GLN A 110 -11.40 -5.47 -32.95
C GLN A 110 -10.46 -5.29 -34.16
N GLY A 111 -9.31 -5.96 -34.20
CA GLY A 111 -8.47 -6.03 -35.41
C GLY A 111 -7.59 -4.80 -35.67
N ARG A 112 -7.26 -4.01 -34.64
CA ARG A 112 -6.29 -2.91 -34.75
C ARG A 112 -4.85 -3.40 -34.49
N ASP A 113 -3.95 -3.02 -35.40
CA ASP A 113 -2.70 -3.71 -35.74
C ASP A 113 -1.57 -3.86 -34.68
N ARG A 114 -0.76 -4.88 -35.01
CA ARG A 114 0.46 -5.50 -34.47
C ARG A 114 1.63 -4.63 -33.93
N TRP A 115 1.55 -3.30 -33.92
CA TRP A 115 2.66 -2.40 -33.48
C TRP A 115 2.60 -2.03 -31.98
N ALA A 116 1.87 -2.81 -31.18
CA ALA A 116 1.30 -2.35 -29.92
C ALA A 116 2.27 -2.26 -28.72
N LEU A 117 3.40 -2.98 -28.69
CA LEU A 117 4.22 -3.12 -27.46
C LEU A 117 5.24 -2.00 -27.23
N GLN A 118 5.92 -1.51 -28.26
CA GLN A 118 6.93 -0.46 -28.10
C GLN A 118 6.27 0.92 -27.89
N VAL A 119 5.10 1.13 -28.50
CA VAL A 119 4.22 2.28 -28.23
C VAL A 119 3.55 2.17 -26.84
N PHE A 120 3.36 0.95 -26.32
CA PHE A 120 2.71 0.71 -25.03
C PHE A 120 3.43 1.40 -23.89
N CYS A 121 4.73 1.14 -23.71
CA CYS A 121 5.47 1.66 -22.55
C CYS A 121 5.52 3.20 -22.57
N GLY A 122 5.79 3.79 -23.74
CA GLY A 122 5.84 5.25 -23.87
C GLY A 122 4.48 5.95 -23.73
N SER A 123 3.43 5.42 -24.38
CA SER A 123 2.09 6.04 -24.36
C SER A 123 1.39 5.85 -23.02
N TRP A 124 1.48 4.65 -22.44
CA TRP A 124 0.92 4.36 -21.13
C TRP A 124 1.62 5.17 -20.03
N MET A 125 2.96 5.26 -20.03
CA MET A 125 3.67 6.14 -19.09
C MET A 125 3.24 7.60 -19.24
N LYS A 126 3.10 8.11 -20.48
CA LYS A 126 2.61 9.48 -20.70
C LYS A 126 1.21 9.70 -20.13
N LYS A 127 0.33 8.69 -20.20
CA LYS A 127 -1.03 8.75 -19.63
C LYS A 127 -1.01 8.65 -18.10
N ALA A 128 -0.19 7.76 -17.55
CA ALA A 128 0.02 7.61 -16.11
C ALA A 128 0.61 8.89 -15.50
N MET A 129 1.58 9.51 -16.15
CA MET A 129 2.19 10.78 -15.71
C MET A 129 1.25 11.98 -15.80
N LYS A 130 0.10 11.86 -16.48
CA LYS A 130 -0.97 12.87 -16.49
C LYS A 130 -2.02 12.62 -15.41
N ASN A 131 -1.94 11.49 -14.69
CA ASN A 131 -2.88 11.18 -13.63
C ASN A 131 -2.52 11.99 -12.36
N PRO A 132 -3.39 12.90 -11.90
CA PRO A 132 -3.07 13.78 -10.77
C PRO A 132 -2.73 12.99 -9.50
N VAL A 133 -3.33 11.83 -9.29
CA VAL A 133 -3.07 10.99 -8.10
C VAL A 133 -1.66 10.44 -8.10
N LEU A 134 -1.15 10.03 -9.28
CA LEU A 134 0.24 9.58 -9.41
C LEU A 134 1.22 10.76 -9.27
N ILE A 135 0.87 11.95 -9.77
CA ILE A 135 1.70 13.16 -9.58
C ILE A 135 1.80 13.51 -8.09
N ILE A 136 0.67 13.56 -7.37
CA ILE A 136 0.63 13.83 -5.93
C ILE A 136 1.42 12.75 -5.18
N GLY A 137 1.23 11.48 -5.54
CA GLY A 137 1.96 10.36 -4.98
C GLY A 137 3.47 10.44 -5.17
N SER A 138 3.91 10.79 -6.37
CA SER A 138 5.32 11.04 -6.69
C SER A 138 5.88 12.21 -5.89
N ALA A 139 5.12 13.31 -5.74
CA ALA A 139 5.53 14.45 -4.94
C ALA A 139 5.65 14.07 -3.45
N HIS A 140 4.69 13.30 -2.92
CA HIS A 140 4.72 12.76 -1.56
C HIS A 140 5.93 11.85 -1.33
N LEU A 141 6.21 10.90 -2.22
CA LEU A 141 7.40 10.04 -2.17
C LEU A 141 8.70 10.87 -2.16
N SER A 142 8.76 11.94 -2.95
CA SER A 142 9.94 12.82 -3.00
C SER A 142 10.11 13.59 -1.70
N LEU A 143 9.03 14.15 -1.14
CA LEU A 143 9.05 14.85 0.14
C LEU A 143 9.45 13.91 1.28
N MET A 144 8.81 12.74 1.33
CA MET A 144 9.14 11.66 2.26
C MET A 144 10.62 11.29 2.17
N SER A 145 11.16 11.21 0.95
CA SER A 145 12.56 10.90 0.71
C SER A 145 13.51 12.00 1.15
N ALA A 146 13.14 13.26 0.95
CA ALA A 146 13.90 14.38 1.47
C ALA A 146 13.97 14.36 3.01
N VAL A 147 12.84 14.07 3.68
CA VAL A 147 12.80 13.89 5.15
C VAL A 147 13.62 12.68 5.57
N GLY A 148 13.53 11.57 4.85
CA GLY A 148 14.33 10.38 5.08
C GLY A 148 15.83 10.65 4.97
N ILE A 149 16.28 11.29 3.90
CA ILE A 149 17.69 11.69 3.73
C ILE A 149 18.12 12.61 4.86
N TRP A 150 17.29 13.58 5.25
CA TRP A 150 17.62 14.49 6.34
C TRP A 150 17.79 13.75 7.68
N LEU A 151 16.87 12.83 8.00
CA LEU A 151 16.94 11.98 9.19
C LEU A 151 18.20 11.11 9.19
N TRP A 152 18.45 10.41 8.08
CA TRP A 152 19.49 9.40 8.03
C TRP A 152 20.88 9.99 7.83
N ALA A 153 21.06 11.07 7.07
CA ALA A 153 22.39 11.62 6.76
C ALA A 153 23.17 12.07 8.01
N LYS A 154 22.47 12.64 9.00
CA LYS A 154 23.05 13.05 10.29
C LYS A 154 22.03 12.87 11.41
N PRO A 155 21.84 11.64 11.93
CA PRO A 155 20.79 11.35 12.90
C PRO A 155 20.95 12.17 14.20
N ILE A 156 22.17 12.50 14.60
CA ILE A 156 22.43 13.34 15.79
C ILE A 156 21.97 14.79 15.59
N ALA A 157 22.05 15.31 14.36
CA ALA A 157 21.69 16.69 14.05
C ALA A 157 20.21 16.86 13.71
N PHE A 158 19.48 15.76 13.53
CA PHE A 158 18.06 15.82 13.17
C PHE A 158 17.22 16.26 14.37
N GLY A 159 16.45 17.34 14.17
CA GLY A 159 15.48 17.83 15.14
C GLY A 159 16.04 18.11 16.54
N ASN A 160 17.32 18.49 16.66
CA ASN A 160 18.02 18.68 17.94
C ASN A 160 17.90 17.48 18.90
N SER A 161 17.87 16.27 18.35
CA SER A 161 17.67 15.04 19.13
C SER A 161 18.79 14.81 20.15
N PRO A 162 18.48 14.45 21.41
CA PRO A 162 19.50 14.13 22.39
C PRO A 162 20.27 12.86 21.98
N PRO A 163 21.56 12.70 22.33
CA PRO A 163 22.38 11.55 21.93
C PRO A 163 21.77 10.19 22.34
N CYS A 164 21.02 10.15 23.44
CA CYS A 164 20.35 8.94 23.91
C CYS A 164 19.27 8.41 22.93
N SER A 165 18.75 9.24 22.03
CA SER A 165 17.75 8.85 21.02
C SER A 165 18.28 7.86 19.98
N LEU A 166 19.59 7.77 19.77
CA LEU A 166 20.19 6.79 18.86
C LEU A 166 20.05 5.34 19.33
N SER A 167 19.81 5.15 20.63
CA SER A 167 19.60 3.83 21.21
C SER A 167 18.20 3.27 20.95
N ALA A 168 17.29 4.08 20.36
CA ALA A 168 15.98 3.61 19.99
C ALA A 168 16.08 2.46 18.97
N LEU A 169 15.23 1.47 19.15
CA LEU A 169 15.17 0.28 18.31
C LEU A 169 14.11 0.46 17.24
N LEU A 170 14.50 0.30 15.97
CA LEU A 170 13.60 0.15 14.84
C LEU A 170 13.42 -1.34 14.53
N PHE A 171 12.24 -1.71 14.07
CA PHE A 171 12.01 -3.00 13.45
C PHE A 171 11.91 -2.82 11.94
N VAL A 172 12.68 -3.62 11.20
CA VAL A 172 12.67 -3.65 9.74
C VAL A 172 12.55 -5.11 9.32
N VAL A 173 11.38 -5.47 8.82
CA VAL A 173 11.05 -6.83 8.36
C VAL A 173 11.30 -7.85 9.49
N GLY A 174 10.78 -7.55 10.68
CA GLY A 174 10.92 -8.37 11.88
C GLY A 174 12.33 -8.39 12.50
N GLN A 175 13.32 -7.72 11.91
CA GLN A 175 14.67 -7.62 12.47
C GLN A 175 14.83 -6.36 13.33
N ARG A 176 15.47 -6.51 14.48
CA ARG A 176 15.81 -5.41 15.39
C ARG A 176 17.04 -4.69 14.88
N ALA A 177 16.94 -3.39 14.64
CA ALA A 177 18.06 -2.54 14.28
C ALA A 177 18.06 -1.26 15.11
N SER A 178 19.21 -0.88 15.67
CA SER A 178 19.34 0.45 16.27
C SER A 178 19.37 1.52 15.17
N ILE A 179 18.75 2.68 15.41
CA ILE A 179 18.82 3.84 14.52
C ILE A 179 20.28 4.25 14.25
N GLY A 180 21.19 4.04 15.21
CA GLY A 180 22.61 4.32 15.02
C GLY A 180 23.38 3.28 14.19
N SER A 181 22.74 2.21 13.71
CA SER A 181 23.45 1.15 12.97
C SER A 181 23.88 1.63 11.58
N GLN A 182 25.15 1.39 11.24
CA GLN A 182 25.74 1.81 9.97
C GLN A 182 25.02 1.19 8.76
N GLY A 183 24.68 -0.10 8.85
CA GLY A 183 23.97 -0.79 7.77
C GLY A 183 22.61 -0.16 7.47
N LEU A 184 21.80 0.12 8.50
CA LEU A 184 20.49 0.76 8.32
C LEU A 184 20.63 2.17 7.73
N HIS A 185 21.63 2.91 8.17
CA HIS A 185 21.93 4.25 7.68
C HIS A 185 22.27 4.23 6.18
N GLU A 186 23.23 3.40 5.75
CA GLU A 186 23.65 3.32 4.35
C GLU A 186 22.51 2.86 3.43
N TRP A 187 21.77 1.82 3.83
CA TRP A 187 20.62 1.32 3.08
C TRP A 187 19.50 2.35 2.98
N SER A 188 19.17 3.04 4.08
CA SER A 188 18.12 4.05 4.07
C SER A 188 18.49 5.21 3.15
N LEU A 189 19.73 5.71 3.21
CA LEU A 189 20.20 6.76 2.31
C LEU A 189 20.12 6.35 0.84
N LEU A 190 20.50 5.11 0.51
CA LEU A 190 20.41 4.60 -0.85
C LEU A 190 18.96 4.58 -1.35
N ILE A 191 18.04 4.02 -0.55
CA ILE A 191 16.62 3.92 -0.90
C ILE A 191 16.00 5.31 -1.05
N TYR A 192 16.19 6.21 -0.09
CA TYR A 192 15.60 7.55 -0.18
C TYR A 192 16.24 8.40 -1.28
N SER A 193 17.52 8.22 -1.60
CA SER A 193 18.14 8.92 -2.73
C SER A 193 17.52 8.51 -4.07
N LEU A 194 17.20 7.22 -4.23
CA LEU A 194 16.52 6.70 -5.43
C LEU A 194 15.11 7.28 -5.59
N LEU A 195 14.43 7.57 -4.48
CA LEU A 195 13.04 8.02 -4.44
C LEU A 195 12.88 9.56 -4.38
N LEU A 196 13.98 10.29 -4.29
CA LEU A 196 13.99 11.74 -4.17
C LEU A 196 13.50 12.45 -5.44
N ILE A 197 13.75 11.89 -6.62
CA ILE A 197 13.44 12.54 -7.89
C ILE A 197 11.99 12.21 -8.28
N PRO A 198 11.10 13.23 -8.37
CA PRO A 198 9.71 13.02 -8.79
C PRO A 198 9.64 12.36 -10.17
N GLY A 199 8.72 11.42 -10.35
CA GLY A 199 8.54 10.65 -11.57
C GLY A 199 9.46 9.43 -11.63
N LEU A 200 10.77 9.60 -11.40
CA LEU A 200 11.71 8.46 -11.33
C LEU A 200 11.37 7.54 -10.17
N ASN A 201 10.93 8.11 -9.04
CA ASN A 201 10.52 7.36 -7.87
C ASN A 201 9.30 6.45 -8.09
N LEU A 202 8.50 6.69 -9.13
CA LEU A 202 7.42 5.81 -9.55
C LEU A 202 7.91 4.72 -10.51
N ILE A 203 8.97 4.95 -11.28
CA ILE A 203 9.48 3.98 -12.26
C ILE A 203 9.84 2.66 -11.58
N VAL A 204 10.42 2.71 -10.37
CA VAL A 204 10.85 1.51 -9.64
C VAL A 204 9.65 0.65 -9.23
N PRO A 205 8.64 1.15 -8.48
CA PRO A 205 7.41 0.41 -8.20
C PRO A 205 6.65 -0.03 -9.46
N ILE A 206 6.53 0.87 -10.45
CA ILE A 206 5.87 0.57 -11.72
C ILE A 206 6.57 -0.61 -12.40
N GLY A 207 7.90 -0.54 -12.51
CA GLY A 207 8.72 -1.60 -13.07
C GLY A 207 8.56 -2.89 -12.28
N PHE A 208 8.54 -2.83 -10.95
CA PHE A 208 8.35 -4.01 -10.11
C PHE A 208 7.02 -4.73 -10.39
N PHE A 209 5.90 -4.01 -10.47
CA PHE A 209 4.58 -4.61 -10.72
C PHE A 209 4.32 -4.92 -12.20
N ALA A 210 4.87 -4.14 -13.13
CA ALA A 210 4.65 -4.30 -14.57
C ALA A 210 5.66 -5.24 -15.24
N ALA A 211 6.89 -5.38 -14.71
CA ALA A 211 7.92 -6.22 -15.30
C ALA A 211 7.51 -7.68 -15.45
N PRO A 212 6.85 -8.34 -14.46
CA PRO A 212 6.39 -9.72 -14.64
C PRO A 212 5.42 -9.86 -15.83
N ILE A 213 4.52 -8.90 -16.00
CA ILE A 213 3.58 -8.85 -17.13
C ILE A 213 4.35 -8.65 -18.44
N TRP A 214 5.31 -7.73 -18.45
CA TRP A 214 6.14 -7.43 -19.61
C TRP A 214 7.02 -8.62 -20.02
N VAL A 215 7.70 -9.26 -19.07
CA VAL A 215 8.52 -10.46 -19.27
C VAL A 215 7.65 -11.60 -19.81
N TYR A 216 6.51 -11.88 -19.18
CA TYR A 216 5.60 -12.92 -19.65
C TYR A 216 5.14 -12.64 -21.09
N HIS A 217 4.79 -11.39 -21.42
CA HIS A 217 4.40 -11.02 -22.78
C HIS A 217 5.56 -11.17 -23.78
N HIS A 218 6.78 -10.82 -23.38
CA HIS A 218 7.94 -10.92 -24.26
C HIS A 218 8.20 -12.37 -24.68
N PHE A 219 8.04 -13.33 -23.75
CA PHE A 219 8.24 -14.75 -24.03
C PHE A 219 7.00 -15.44 -24.64
N PHE A 220 5.78 -14.94 -24.38
CA PHE A 220 4.52 -15.56 -24.83
C PHE A 220 3.59 -14.58 -25.56
N PRO A 221 3.98 -14.06 -26.75
CA PRO A 221 3.30 -12.94 -27.42
C PRO A 221 1.87 -13.24 -27.89
N PHE A 222 1.43 -14.50 -27.92
CA PHE A 222 0.09 -14.89 -28.42
C PHE A 222 -0.84 -15.49 -27.35
N SER A 223 -0.45 -15.47 -26.07
CA SER A 223 -1.18 -16.24 -25.03
C SER A 223 -1.54 -15.48 -23.77
N LEU A 224 -1.53 -14.14 -23.78
CA LEU A 224 -2.02 -13.39 -22.61
C LEU A 224 -3.54 -13.51 -22.53
N LYS A 225 -4.04 -14.56 -21.89
CA LYS A 225 -5.44 -14.64 -21.51
C LYS A 225 -5.70 -13.59 -20.44
N ARG A 226 -6.85 -12.92 -20.51
CA ARG A 226 -7.37 -12.01 -19.46
C ARG A 226 -7.19 -12.58 -18.04
N GLU A 227 -7.34 -13.89 -17.89
CA GLU A 227 -7.13 -14.61 -16.61
C GLU A 227 -5.71 -14.44 -16.04
N SER A 228 -4.67 -14.35 -16.89
CA SER A 228 -3.29 -14.15 -16.47
C SER A 228 -3.09 -12.74 -15.92
N ALA A 229 -3.57 -11.70 -16.61
CA ALA A 229 -3.47 -10.31 -16.16
C ALA A 229 -4.19 -10.10 -14.81
N LEU A 230 -5.37 -10.71 -14.65
CA LEU A 230 -6.11 -10.69 -13.39
C LEU A 230 -5.35 -11.42 -12.27
N SER A 231 -4.70 -12.54 -12.60
CA SER A 231 -3.86 -13.27 -11.63
C SER A 231 -2.66 -12.43 -11.19
N PHE A 232 -2.02 -11.70 -12.10
CA PHE A 232 -0.94 -10.76 -11.76
C PHE A 232 -1.44 -9.61 -10.89
N ALA A 233 -2.58 -9.00 -11.22
CA ALA A 233 -3.17 -7.94 -10.40
C ALA A 233 -3.46 -8.44 -8.98
N ARG A 234 -4.09 -9.62 -8.84
CA ARG A 234 -4.36 -10.24 -7.54
C ARG A 234 -3.08 -10.57 -6.77
N ALA A 235 -2.05 -11.08 -7.43
CA ALA A 235 -0.76 -11.33 -6.81
C ALA A 235 -0.10 -10.03 -6.31
N GLY A 236 -0.16 -8.96 -7.11
CA GLY A 236 0.32 -7.63 -6.72
C GLY A 236 -0.43 -7.06 -5.53
N LEU A 237 -1.76 -7.17 -5.50
CA LEU A 237 -2.59 -6.77 -4.36
C LEU A 237 -2.27 -7.57 -3.10
N ALA A 238 -2.16 -8.90 -3.20
CA ALA A 238 -1.80 -9.76 -2.08
C ALA A 238 -0.40 -9.41 -1.53
N MET A 239 0.57 -9.14 -2.41
CA MET A 239 1.90 -8.72 -2.00
C MET A 239 1.87 -7.37 -1.28
N LEU A 240 1.15 -6.37 -1.82
CA LEU A 240 0.98 -5.06 -1.17
C LEU A 240 0.32 -5.18 0.21
N ALA A 241 -0.68 -6.06 0.32
CA ALA A 241 -1.35 -6.36 1.58
C ALA A 241 -0.37 -6.94 2.60
N ILE A 242 0.46 -7.92 2.22
CA ILE A 242 1.48 -8.51 3.09
C ILE A 242 2.50 -7.46 3.52
N ILE A 243 2.99 -6.61 2.59
CA ILE A 243 3.93 -5.53 2.90
C ILE A 243 3.34 -4.59 3.96
N ASN A 244 2.08 -4.19 3.80
CA ASN A 244 1.40 -3.33 4.76
C ASN A 244 1.24 -3.98 6.14
N ILE A 245 0.89 -5.27 6.20
CA ILE A 245 0.81 -6.01 7.47
C ILE A 245 2.16 -6.05 8.16
N VAL A 246 3.24 -6.29 7.42
CA VAL A 246 4.61 -6.30 7.98
C VAL A 246 5.00 -4.92 8.49
N LEU A 247 4.79 -3.85 7.71
CA LEU A 247 5.10 -2.48 8.14
C LEU A 247 4.30 -2.05 9.37
N LEU A 248 3.03 -2.46 9.45
CA LEU A 248 2.17 -2.24 10.60
C LEU A 248 2.70 -2.98 11.83
N ALA A 249 2.98 -4.28 11.70
CA ALA A 249 3.53 -5.08 12.79
C ALA A 249 4.87 -4.54 13.28
N ASP A 250 5.79 -4.18 12.38
CA ASP A 250 7.08 -3.59 12.71
C ASP A 250 6.91 -2.26 13.46
N THR A 251 5.95 -1.42 13.03
CA THR A 251 5.67 -0.13 13.68
C THR A 251 5.11 -0.33 15.08
N GLU A 252 4.17 -1.25 15.28
CA GLU A 252 3.60 -1.56 16.60
C GLU A 252 4.63 -2.15 17.55
N VAL A 253 5.45 -3.09 17.06
CA VAL A 253 6.51 -3.67 17.88
C VAL A 253 7.55 -2.61 18.24
N ALA A 254 7.95 -1.75 17.28
CA ALA A 254 8.82 -0.62 17.57
C ALA A 254 8.20 0.32 18.62
N ILE A 255 6.89 0.57 18.56
CA ILE A 255 6.20 1.35 19.58
C ILE A 255 6.27 0.69 20.96
N SER A 256 5.94 -0.60 21.04
CA SER A 256 5.92 -1.34 22.30
C SER A 256 7.29 -1.40 22.99
N GLU A 257 8.37 -1.62 22.24
CA GLU A 257 9.73 -1.78 22.78
C GLU A 257 10.34 -0.45 23.23
N ASN A 258 9.93 0.68 22.63
CA ASN A 258 10.44 2.00 22.98
C ASN A 258 9.55 2.76 24.01
N GLN A 259 8.50 2.13 24.56
CA GLN A 259 7.65 2.74 25.61
C GLN A 259 8.45 3.21 26.83
N GLY A 260 9.55 2.52 27.16
CA GLY A 260 10.43 2.91 28.27
C GLY A 260 11.27 4.16 28.00
N LEU A 261 11.37 4.60 26.74
CA LEU A 261 12.13 5.79 26.32
C LEU A 261 11.24 7.02 26.12
N THR A 262 9.92 6.83 26.04
CA THR A 262 8.96 7.94 25.89
C THR A 262 8.68 8.63 27.23
N VAL A 263 8.63 9.96 27.24
CA VAL A 263 8.36 10.73 28.46
C VAL A 263 6.91 10.50 28.91
N LYS A 264 6.68 10.52 30.23
CA LYS A 264 5.35 10.44 30.85
C LYS A 264 4.49 11.62 30.37
N GLY A 265 3.74 11.44 29.29
CA GLY A 265 2.98 12.49 28.59
C GLY A 265 2.95 12.35 27.06
N ASP A 266 3.93 11.66 26.47
CA ASP A 266 3.98 11.39 25.02
C ASP A 266 3.08 10.21 24.58
N GLY A 267 2.50 9.48 25.55
CA GLY A 267 1.65 8.31 25.29
C GLY A 267 0.39 8.63 24.47
N ASP A 268 -0.09 9.88 24.49
CA ASP A 268 -1.29 10.31 23.76
C ASP A 268 -1.05 10.45 22.24
N TRP A 269 0.22 10.44 21.80
CA TRP A 269 0.57 10.52 20.38
C TRP A 269 0.18 9.23 19.61
N THR A 270 0.04 8.11 20.33
CA THR A 270 -0.37 6.81 19.77
C THR A 270 -1.77 6.83 19.18
N PHE A 271 -2.70 7.63 19.69
CA PHE A 271 -4.10 7.63 19.24
C PHE A 271 -4.29 8.11 17.79
N ARG A 272 -3.51 9.11 17.35
CA ARG A 272 -3.61 9.62 15.97
C ARG A 272 -2.88 8.76 14.95
N GLN A 273 -1.81 8.09 15.36
CA GLN A 273 -1.14 7.07 14.54
C GLN A 273 -2.03 5.84 14.40
N MET A 274 -2.72 5.45 15.48
CA MET A 274 -3.74 4.40 15.47
C MET A 274 -4.94 4.75 14.59
N LEU A 275 -5.35 6.03 14.51
CA LEU A 275 -6.40 6.47 13.59
C LEU A 275 -5.95 6.41 12.12
N ALA A 276 -4.70 6.77 11.81
CA ALA A 276 -4.15 6.60 10.47
C ALA A 276 -4.04 5.11 10.08
N LEU A 277 -3.68 4.26 11.04
CA LEU A 277 -3.74 2.81 10.90
C LEU A 277 -5.16 2.28 10.74
N LEU A 278 -6.14 2.87 11.41
CA LEU A 278 -7.56 2.52 11.27
C LEU A 278 -8.07 2.80 9.86
N LEU A 279 -7.69 3.93 9.26
CA LEU A 279 -8.02 4.26 7.87
C LEU A 279 -7.39 3.28 6.87
N LEU A 280 -6.17 2.82 7.16
CA LEU A 280 -5.50 1.74 6.43
C LEU A 280 -6.19 0.38 6.60
N LEU A 281 -6.63 0.07 7.82
CA LEU A 281 -7.35 -1.15 8.15
C LEU A 281 -8.70 -1.22 7.45
N ILE A 282 -9.43 -0.11 7.34
CA ILE A 282 -10.69 -0.04 6.59
C ILE A 282 -10.43 -0.39 5.11
N LEU A 283 -9.43 0.24 4.48
CA LEU A 283 -9.07 -0.07 3.09
C LEU A 283 -8.69 -1.56 2.91
N MET A 284 -7.90 -2.10 3.84
CA MET A 284 -7.47 -3.50 3.80
C MET A 284 -8.64 -4.47 4.03
N HIS A 285 -9.58 -4.12 4.89
CA HIS A 285 -10.80 -4.88 5.13
C HIS A 285 -11.65 -4.97 3.87
N ASP A 286 -11.92 -3.83 3.23
CA ASP A 286 -12.75 -3.73 2.03
C ASP A 286 -12.16 -4.54 0.87
N ILE A 287 -10.84 -4.44 0.67
CA ILE A 287 -10.13 -5.22 -0.35
C ILE A 287 -10.16 -6.72 0.01
N GLY A 288 -9.99 -7.06 1.29
CA GLY A 288 -10.04 -8.44 1.78
C GLY A 288 -11.41 -9.08 1.54
N GLU A 289 -12.47 -8.35 1.85
CA GLU A 289 -13.86 -8.77 1.63
C GLU A 289 -14.12 -8.99 0.14
N ALA A 290 -13.75 -8.03 -0.72
CA ALA A 290 -13.92 -8.17 -2.16
C ALA A 290 -13.14 -9.36 -2.75
N LEU A 291 -11.93 -9.65 -2.25
CA LEU A 291 -11.16 -10.83 -2.67
C LEU A 291 -11.80 -12.14 -2.22
N LEU A 292 -12.38 -12.18 -1.02
CA LEU A 292 -13.07 -13.35 -0.46
C LEU A 292 -14.40 -13.63 -1.18
N GLU A 293 -15.18 -12.59 -1.47
CA GLU A 293 -16.44 -12.72 -2.21
C GLU A 293 -16.20 -13.22 -3.64
N GLY A 294 -15.18 -12.67 -4.33
CA GLY A 294 -14.77 -13.15 -5.65
C GLY A 294 -14.25 -14.59 -5.67
N HIS A 295 -13.80 -15.12 -4.53
CA HIS A 295 -13.49 -16.53 -4.39
C HIS A 295 -14.78 -17.35 -4.26
N ALA A 296 -15.72 -16.93 -3.42
CA ALA A 296 -17.00 -17.60 -3.22
C ALA A 296 -17.82 -17.71 -4.52
N GLU A 297 -17.88 -16.65 -5.31
CA GLU A 297 -18.63 -16.66 -6.58
C GLU A 297 -18.02 -17.63 -7.61
N ARG A 298 -16.68 -17.65 -7.74
CA ARG A 298 -15.98 -18.58 -8.63
C ARG A 298 -16.19 -20.04 -8.24
N VAL A 299 -16.16 -20.32 -6.93
CA VAL A 299 -16.47 -21.65 -6.41
C VAL A 299 -17.92 -22.03 -6.71
N GLY A 300 -18.86 -21.10 -6.50
CA GLY A 300 -20.28 -21.28 -6.84
C GLY A 300 -20.53 -21.58 -8.32
N LYS A 301 -19.86 -20.84 -9.23
CA LYS A 301 -19.98 -21.06 -10.68
C LYS A 301 -19.40 -22.42 -11.09
N LYS A 302 -18.23 -22.81 -10.56
CA LYS A 302 -17.65 -24.14 -10.79
C LYS A 302 -18.55 -25.26 -10.29
N LEU A 303 -19.14 -25.12 -9.10
CA LEU A 303 -20.10 -26.07 -8.55
C LEU A 303 -21.34 -26.19 -9.45
N LYS A 304 -21.88 -25.06 -9.92
CA LYS A 304 -23.03 -25.04 -10.83
C LYS A 304 -22.73 -25.73 -12.17
N ASP A 305 -21.56 -25.48 -12.75
CA ASP A 305 -21.14 -26.10 -14.00
C ASP A 305 -20.83 -27.60 -13.82
N ALA A 306 -20.28 -28.01 -12.67
CA ALA A 306 -20.06 -29.41 -12.30
C ALA A 306 -21.39 -30.17 -12.20
N ALA A 307 -22.34 -29.59 -11.45
CA ALA A 307 -23.63 -30.19 -11.18
C ALA A 307 -24.47 -30.31 -12.47
N LYS A 308 -24.45 -29.30 -13.35
CA LYS A 308 -25.08 -29.37 -14.68
C LYS A 308 -24.51 -30.48 -15.56
N LYS A 309 -23.23 -30.83 -15.40
CA LYS A 309 -22.57 -31.91 -16.14
C LYS A 309 -22.72 -33.28 -15.47
N GLY A 310 -23.40 -33.36 -14.32
CA GLY A 310 -23.52 -34.60 -13.54
C GLY A 310 -22.19 -35.07 -12.92
N ASN A 311 -21.17 -34.20 -12.83
CA ASN A 311 -19.87 -34.55 -12.28
C ASN A 311 -19.88 -34.37 -10.75
N MET A 312 -20.47 -35.35 -10.05
CA MET A 312 -20.62 -35.32 -8.58
C MET A 312 -19.29 -35.43 -7.84
N ASP A 313 -18.28 -36.07 -8.43
CA ASP A 313 -16.93 -36.16 -7.84
C ASP A 313 -16.30 -34.76 -7.74
N MET A 314 -16.41 -33.95 -8.80
CA MET A 314 -15.91 -32.57 -8.78
C MET A 314 -16.68 -31.69 -7.79
N VAL A 315 -17.98 -31.92 -7.59
CA VAL A 315 -18.78 -31.22 -6.57
C VAL A 315 -18.26 -31.58 -5.17
N HIS A 316 -18.09 -32.87 -4.91
CA HIS A 316 -17.62 -33.37 -3.62
C HIS A 316 -16.20 -32.89 -3.29
N ASP A 317 -15.27 -32.94 -4.25
CA ASP A 317 -13.90 -32.45 -4.08
C ASP A 317 -13.86 -30.94 -3.83
N THR A 318 -14.69 -30.17 -4.54
CA THR A 318 -14.77 -28.72 -4.35
C THR A 318 -15.30 -28.38 -2.94
N ILE A 319 -16.31 -29.10 -2.45
CA ILE A 319 -16.83 -28.94 -1.07
C ILE A 319 -15.75 -29.30 -0.05
N LYS A 320 -15.05 -30.43 -0.26
CA LYS A 320 -13.99 -30.92 0.64
C LYS A 320 -12.79 -29.96 0.72
N SER A 321 -12.53 -29.21 -0.36
CA SER A 321 -11.43 -28.23 -0.40
C SER A 321 -11.69 -26.92 0.39
N GLY A 322 -12.83 -26.81 1.08
CA GLY A 322 -13.16 -25.66 1.91
C GLY A 322 -13.97 -24.59 1.17
N ALA A 323 -14.88 -25.00 0.29
CA ALA A 323 -15.83 -24.08 -0.33
C ALA A 323 -16.60 -23.30 0.76
N PRO A 324 -16.71 -21.96 0.67
CA PRO A 324 -17.42 -21.17 1.66
C PRO A 324 -18.89 -21.62 1.75
N SER A 325 -19.37 -21.82 2.98
CA SER A 325 -20.73 -22.34 3.26
C SER A 325 -21.84 -21.48 2.64
N SER A 326 -21.59 -20.18 2.47
CA SER A 326 -22.47 -19.22 1.79
C SER A 326 -22.70 -19.57 0.31
N ALA A 327 -21.71 -20.14 -0.38
CA ALA A 327 -21.86 -20.59 -1.76
C ALA A 327 -22.71 -21.86 -1.83
N VAL A 328 -22.56 -22.80 -0.90
CA VAL A 328 -23.30 -24.07 -0.88
C VAL A 328 -24.80 -23.85 -0.65
N GLY A 329 -25.16 -22.95 0.28
CA GLY A 329 -26.55 -22.67 0.61
C GLY A 329 -27.38 -22.08 -0.53
N LYS A 330 -26.78 -21.22 -1.37
CA LYS A 330 -27.49 -20.60 -2.52
C LYS A 330 -27.86 -21.58 -3.64
N TYR A 331 -27.18 -22.73 -3.74
CA TYR A 331 -27.37 -23.68 -4.85
C TYR A 331 -28.01 -25.00 -4.43
N SER A 332 -28.07 -25.30 -3.13
CA SER A 332 -28.75 -26.51 -2.63
C SER A 332 -30.28 -26.45 -2.78
N THR A 333 -30.88 -25.27 -2.97
CA THR A 333 -32.34 -25.11 -3.08
C THR A 333 -32.86 -25.24 -4.51
N THR A 334 -31.98 -25.46 -5.50
CA THR A 334 -32.35 -25.55 -6.92
C THR A 334 -32.39 -26.99 -7.45
N TYR A 335 -32.23 -27.99 -6.58
CA TYR A 335 -32.26 -29.42 -6.91
C TYR A 335 -33.37 -30.14 -6.18
#